data_AF-A0A841Y845-F1
#
_entry.id   AF-A0A841Y845-F1
#
_cell.length_a   1.000
_cell.length_b   1.000
_cell.length_c   1.000
_cell.angle_alpha   90.00
_cell.angle_beta   90.00
_cell.angle_gamma   90.00
#
_symmetry.space_group_name_H-M   'P 1'
#
loop_
_entity.id
_entity.type
_entity.pdbx_description
1 polymer ?
#
loop_
_entity_poly.entity_id
_entity_poly.type
_entity_poly.pdbx_seq_one_letter_code
_entity_poly.pdbx_strand_id
1 'polypeptide(L)'
;MQIATLANKMFIHMSLSYFQKNNASFFIDTFTTLYPKTPEKTLFRALHQLEADALVSIFHKADKPYIITLRPNNIRNINLDKKGYTLSNDVFTFRQTYAKHFHLSF
;
A
#
# COMPACT_ATOMS: atom_id res chain seq x y z
N MET A 1 14.05 7.95 0.51
CA MET A 1 12.99 7.23 1.25
C MET A 1 13.39 5.77 1.34
N GLN A 2 13.33 5.14 2.51
CA GLN A 2 13.63 3.72 2.64
C GLN A 2 12.54 2.87 1.96
N ILE A 3 12.92 1.72 1.38
CA ILE A 3 12.02 0.85 0.60
C ILE A 3 10.84 0.37 1.45
N ALA A 4 11.10 -0.08 2.69
CA ALA A 4 10.05 -0.52 3.62
C ALA A 4 9.04 0.59 3.93
N THR A 5 9.49 1.83 4.13
CA THR A 5 8.58 2.98 4.36
C THR A 5 7.69 3.24 3.15
N LEU A 6 8.22 3.10 1.93
CA LEU A 6 7.44 3.26 0.71
C LEU A 6 6.43 2.12 0.53
N ALA A 7 6.86 0.86 0.73
CA ALA A 7 6.01 -0.32 0.67
C ALA A 7 4.80 -0.16 1.62
N ASN A 8 5.04 0.27 2.85
CA ASN A 8 3.96 0.49 3.82
C ASN A 8 2.98 1.58 3.37
N LYS A 9 3.47 2.69 2.83
CA LYS A 9 2.59 3.76 2.33
C LYS A 9 1.72 3.26 1.17
N MET A 10 2.29 2.47 0.26
CA MET A 10 1.54 1.83 -0.83
C MET A 10 0.48 0.87 -0.29
N PHE A 11 0.84 0.03 0.68
CA PHE A 11 -0.08 -0.93 1.30
C PHE A 11 -1.24 -0.24 2.03
N ILE A 12 -0.98 0.84 2.75
CA ILE A 12 -2.01 1.66 3.39
C ILE A 12 -2.96 2.25 2.34
N HIS A 13 -2.43 2.80 1.25
CA HIS A 13 -3.25 3.34 0.17
C HIS A 13 -4.17 2.27 -0.43
N MET A 14 -3.62 1.10 -0.72
CA MET A 14 -4.40 -0.03 -1.26
C MET A 14 -5.48 -0.48 -0.27
N SER A 15 -5.13 -0.64 1.00
CA SER A 15 -6.07 -1.07 2.06
C SER A 15 -7.22 -0.07 2.23
N LEU A 16 -6.92 1.24 2.21
CA LEU A 16 -7.94 2.28 2.28
C LEU A 16 -8.88 2.25 1.08
N SER A 17 -8.33 2.12 -0.12
CA SER A 17 -9.13 2.03 -1.34
C SER A 17 -10.01 0.77 -1.36
N TYR A 18 -9.51 -0.35 -0.81
CA TYR A 18 -10.30 -1.55 -0.60
C TYR A 18 -11.47 -1.33 0.36
N PHE A 19 -11.23 -0.77 1.54
CA PHE A 19 -12.31 -0.52 2.51
C PHE A 19 -13.33 0.52 2.06
N GLN A 20 -12.91 1.54 1.31
CA GLN A 20 -13.79 2.63 0.89
C GLN A 20 -14.54 2.34 -0.41
N LYS A 21 -13.91 1.63 -1.35
CA LYS A 21 -14.40 1.48 -2.73
C LYS A 21 -14.51 0.01 -3.17
N ASN A 22 -14.25 -0.94 -2.28
CA ASN A 22 -14.14 -2.37 -2.58
C ASN A 22 -13.14 -2.65 -3.73
N ASN A 23 -12.10 -1.81 -3.86
CA ASN A 23 -11.08 -1.98 -4.88
C ASN A 23 -9.86 -2.74 -4.34
N ALA A 24 -9.63 -3.94 -4.84
CA ALA A 24 -8.46 -4.76 -4.48
C ALA A 24 -7.36 -4.74 -5.54
N SER A 25 -7.57 -4.15 -6.72
CA SER A 25 -6.63 -4.20 -7.83
C SER A 25 -6.20 -2.80 -8.29
N PHE A 26 -4.91 -2.66 -8.55
CA PHE A 26 -4.29 -1.38 -8.87
C PHE A 26 -3.37 -1.56 -10.06
N PHE A 27 -3.43 -0.65 -11.03
CA PHE A 27 -2.42 -0.58 -12.08
C PHE A 27 -1.15 0.06 -11.54
N ILE A 28 0.00 -0.30 -12.11
CA ILE A 28 1.27 0.32 -11.74
C ILE A 28 1.24 1.86 -11.86
N ASP A 29 0.47 2.38 -12.81
CA ASP A 29 0.25 3.81 -13.04
C ASP A 29 -0.34 4.54 -11.82
N THR A 30 -1.08 3.83 -10.97
CA THR A 30 -1.58 4.39 -9.71
C THR A 30 -0.41 4.82 -8.82
N PHE A 31 0.64 4.01 -8.73
CA PHE A 31 1.79 4.29 -7.87
C PHE A 31 2.77 5.28 -8.49
N THR A 32 2.94 5.28 -9.81
CA THR A 32 3.73 6.32 -10.49
C THR A 32 3.07 7.69 -10.35
N THR A 33 1.73 7.75 -10.38
CA THR A 33 0.96 8.98 -10.15
C THR A 33 1.02 9.46 -8.70
N LEU A 34 0.94 8.55 -7.72
CA LEU A 34 1.03 8.89 -6.30
C LEU A 34 2.43 9.33 -5.86
N TYR A 35 3.46 8.83 -6.55
CA TYR A 35 4.86 9.06 -6.20
C TYR A 35 5.70 9.53 -7.40
N PRO A 36 5.35 10.66 -8.04
CA PRO A 36 5.92 11.07 -9.33
C PRO A 36 7.43 11.38 -9.27
N LYS A 37 7.95 11.68 -8.08
CA LYS A 37 9.38 11.95 -7.84
C LYS A 37 10.18 10.69 -7.48
N THR A 38 9.53 9.54 -7.36
CA THR A 38 10.18 8.28 -6.96
C THR A 38 10.52 7.48 -8.22
N PRO A 39 11.78 7.07 -8.41
CA PRO A 39 12.16 6.25 -9.55
C PRO A 39 11.35 4.95 -9.62
N GLU A 40 10.94 4.53 -10.82
CA GLU A 40 10.16 3.30 -11.03
C GLU A 40 10.80 2.07 -10.38
N LYS A 41 12.12 1.92 -10.53
CA LYS A 41 12.86 0.80 -9.90
C LYS A 41 12.67 0.76 -8.39
N THR A 42 12.52 1.91 -7.74
CA THR A 42 12.27 2.00 -6.28
C THR A 42 10.82 1.64 -5.96
N LEU A 43 9.86 2.07 -6.79
CA LEU A 43 8.45 1.66 -6.67
C LEU A 43 8.32 0.13 -6.81
N PHE A 44 8.94 -0.45 -7.83
CA PHE A 44 8.87 -1.89 -8.09
C PHE A 44 9.48 -2.70 -6.95
N ARG A 45 10.64 -2.27 -6.42
CA ARG A 45 11.24 -2.90 -5.23
C ARG A 45 10.31 -2.87 -4.02
N ALA A 46 9.61 -1.76 -3.80
CA ALA A 46 8.65 -1.66 -2.70
C ALA A 46 7.43 -2.58 -2.92
N LEU A 47 6.94 -2.71 -4.15
CA LEU A 47 5.86 -3.64 -4.48
C LEU A 47 6.29 -5.10 -4.30
N HIS A 48 7.48 -5.47 -4.78
CA HIS A 48 8.01 -6.82 -4.59
C HIS A 48 8.27 -7.16 -3.13
N GLN A 49 8.62 -6.18 -2.29
CA GLN A 49 8.68 -6.37 -0.85
C GLN A 49 7.30 -6.79 -0.31
N LEU A 50 6.23 -6.09 -0.70
CA LEU A 50 4.86 -6.46 -0.29
C LEU A 50 4.43 -7.84 -0.82
N GLU A 51 4.88 -8.22 -2.01
CA GLU A 51 4.62 -9.55 -2.57
C GLU A 51 5.36 -10.65 -1.80
N ALA A 52 6.63 -10.41 -1.44
CA ALA A 52 7.43 -11.31 -0.61
C ALA A 52 6.83 -11.46 0.80
N ASP A 53 6.27 -10.37 1.35
CA ASP A 53 5.53 -10.36 2.62
C ASP A 53 4.11 -10.97 2.48
N ALA A 54 3.78 -11.52 1.30
CA ALA A 54 2.48 -12.12 0.96
C ALA A 54 1.27 -11.19 1.12
N LEU A 55 1.47 -9.87 1.12
CA LEU A 55 0.40 -8.87 1.27
C LEU A 55 -0.29 -8.55 -0.05
N VAL A 56 0.40 -8.74 -1.17
CA VAL A 56 -0.11 -8.54 -2.53
C VAL A 56 0.28 -9.68 -3.46
N SER A 57 -0.35 -9.75 -4.62
CA SER A 57 0.11 -10.49 -5.79
C SER A 57 0.42 -9.51 -6.92
N ILE A 58 1.52 -9.71 -7.65
CA ILE A 58 1.90 -8.86 -8.77
C ILE A 58 1.80 -9.65 -10.08
N PHE A 59 0.96 -9.15 -10.98
CA PHE A 59 0.92 -9.59 -12.37
C PHE A 59 1.90 -8.77 -13.20
N HIS A 60 2.75 -9.47 -13.93
CA HIS A 60 3.82 -8.87 -14.71
C HIS A 60 3.46 -8.81 -16.20
N LYS A 61 3.91 -7.75 -16.87
CA LYS A 61 3.90 -7.62 -18.33
C LYS A 61 5.30 -7.25 -18.79
N ALA A 62 5.94 -8.11 -19.57
CA ALA A 62 7.32 -7.94 -20.03
C ALA A 62 8.28 -7.58 -18.87
N ASP A 63 8.26 -8.40 -17.81
CA ASP A 63 9.09 -8.28 -16.60
C ASP A 63 8.89 -7.00 -15.75
N LYS A 64 7.83 -6.24 -16.02
CA LYS A 64 7.44 -5.09 -15.19
C LYS A 64 6.14 -5.38 -14.43
N PRO A 65 6.05 -4.97 -13.15
CA PRO A 65 4.78 -4.95 -12.44
C PRO A 65 3.73 -4.17 -13.25
N TYR A 66 2.58 -4.79 -13.50
CA TYR A 66 1.51 -4.18 -14.29
C TYR A 66 0.23 -4.04 -13.47
N ILE A 67 -0.23 -5.13 -12.85
CA ILE A 67 -1.38 -5.14 -11.95
C ILE A 67 -0.94 -5.65 -10.59
N ILE A 68 -1.32 -4.93 -9.55
CA ILE A 68 -1.05 -5.25 -8.16
C ILE A 68 -2.40 -5.55 -7.51
N THR A 69 -2.57 -6.78 -7.02
CA THR A 69 -3.80 -7.20 -6.34
C THR A 69 -3.52 -7.39 -4.87
N LEU A 70 -4.22 -6.64 -4.04
CA LEU A 70 -4.21 -6.73 -2.59
C LEU A 70 -4.81 -8.08 -2.15
N ARG A 71 -4.19 -8.77 -1.19
CA ARG A 71 -4.71 -10.04 -0.65
C ARG A 71 -5.57 -9.77 0.59
N PRO A 72 -6.92 -9.79 0.49
CA PRO A 72 -7.80 -9.27 1.54
C PRO A 72 -7.77 -10.06 2.85
N ASN A 73 -7.45 -11.36 2.76
CA ASN A 73 -7.32 -12.23 3.92
C ASN A 73 -6.24 -11.73 4.90
N ASN A 74 -5.24 -10.99 4.41
CA ASN A 74 -4.16 -10.42 5.22
C ASN A 74 -4.50 -8.99 5.72
N ILE A 75 -5.61 -8.41 5.26
CA ILE A 75 -6.14 -7.10 5.71
C ILE A 75 -7.09 -7.28 6.90
N ARG A 76 -7.63 -8.48 7.17
CA ARG A 76 -8.55 -8.70 8.31
C ARG A 76 -7.95 -8.34 9.68
N ASN A 77 -6.63 -8.17 9.77
CA ASN A 77 -5.90 -7.76 10.97
C ASN A 77 -5.59 -6.26 11.04
N ILE A 78 -6.11 -5.42 10.12
CA ILE A 78 -6.02 -3.96 10.25
C ILE A 78 -7.13 -3.50 11.20
N ASN A 79 -6.81 -3.30 12.47
CA ASN A 79 -7.74 -2.68 13.41
C ASN A 79 -7.83 -1.17 13.09
N LEU A 80 -9.02 -0.77 12.61
CA LEU A 80 -9.39 0.62 12.34
C LEU A 80 -9.80 1.28 13.66
N ASP A 81 -8.84 1.64 14.50
CA ASP A 81 -9.15 2.37 15.72
C ASP A 81 -9.13 3.89 15.47
N LYS A 82 -9.94 4.66 16.20
CA LYS A 82 -10.19 6.11 15.99
C LYS A 82 -8.92 6.99 16.10
N LYS A 83 -7.75 6.41 16.38
CA LYS A 83 -6.44 7.05 16.58
C LYS A 83 -5.40 6.72 15.51
N GLY A 84 -5.71 5.93 14.49
CA GLY A 84 -4.78 5.60 13.39
C GLY A 84 -4.85 4.14 12.91
N TYR A 85 -3.94 3.78 12.00
CA TYR A 85 -3.86 2.44 11.42
C TYR A 85 -2.92 1.57 12.25
N THR A 86 -3.43 0.45 12.75
CA THR A 86 -2.65 -0.56 13.48
C THR A 86 -2.84 -1.92 12.82
N LEU A 87 -1.74 -2.50 12.32
CA LEU A 87 -1.68 -3.89 11.91
C LEU A 87 -1.41 -4.74 13.15
N SER A 88 -2.37 -5.56 13.56
CA SER A 88 -2.22 -6.46 14.71
C SER A 88 -1.84 -7.85 14.22
N ASN A 89 -0.55 -8.07 14.04
CA ASN A 89 0.22 -9.31 14.26
C ASN A 89 1.56 -9.11 13.57
N ASP A 90 2.50 -8.59 14.34
CA ASP A 90 3.88 -8.25 13.98
C ASP A 90 4.05 -7.33 12.75
N VAL A 91 4.75 -6.22 13.01
CA VAL A 91 5.20 -5.20 12.05
C VAL A 91 4.17 -4.11 11.69
N PHE A 92 4.50 -2.89 12.13
CA PHE A 92 3.95 -1.56 11.78
C PHE A 92 2.77 -1.00 12.61
N THR A 93 3.12 -0.13 13.55
CA THR A 93 2.23 0.87 14.17
C THR A 93 2.36 2.20 13.42
N PHE A 94 1.28 2.72 12.81
CA PHE A 94 1.31 4.04 12.15
C PHE A 94 0.50 5.06 12.96
N ARG A 95 1.19 6.03 13.59
CA ARG A 95 0.54 7.13 14.32
C ARG A 95 0.01 8.19 13.35
N GLN A 96 -1.18 8.72 13.68
CA GLN A 96 -1.97 9.69 12.90
C GLN A 96 -1.26 11.04 12.60
N THR A 97 -0.03 11.26 13.05
CA THR A 97 0.71 12.49 12.81
C THR A 97 0.97 12.77 11.32
N TYR A 98 0.93 11.74 10.46
CA TYR A 98 1.10 11.90 9.00
C TYR A 98 -0.21 12.01 8.20
N ALA A 99 -1.38 11.80 8.83
CA ALA A 99 -2.68 11.98 8.17
C ALA A 99 -3.05 13.46 7.98
N LYS A 100 -2.36 14.39 8.67
CA LYS A 100 -2.58 15.84 8.52
C LYS A 100 -2.23 16.40 7.13
N HIS A 101 -1.58 15.62 6.25
CA HIS A 101 -1.29 16.04 4.88
C HIS A 101 -2.20 15.43 3.81
N PHE A 102 -3.12 14.55 4.19
CA PHE A 102 -4.22 14.14 3.33
C PHE A 102 -5.48 14.79 3.88
N HIS A 103 -5.88 15.93 3.31
CA HIS A 103 -7.18 16.52 3.57
C HIS A 103 -8.27 15.53 3.15
N LEU A 104 -8.76 14.77 4.13
CA LEU A 104 -9.99 14.00 4.05
C LEU A 104 -11.12 14.98 4.35
N SER A 105 -11.80 15.47 3.32
CA SER A 105 -13.08 16.15 3.48
C SER A 105 -14.18 15.10 3.58
N PHE A 106 -15.02 15.24 4.62
CA PHE A 106 -16.14 14.38 4.98
C PHE A 106 -17.28 14.40 3.96
#